data_AF-A0A7Y2MPR0-F1
#
_entry.id   AF-A0A7Y2MPR0-F1
#
_cell.length_a   1.000
_cell.length_b   1.000
_cell.length_c   1.000
_cell.angle_alpha   90.00
_cell.angle_beta   90.00
_cell.angle_gamma   90.00
#
_symmetry.space_group_name_H-M   'P 1'
#
loop_
_entity.id
_entity.type
_entity.pdbx_description
1 polymer ?
#
loop_
_entity_poly.entity_id
_entity_poly.type
_entity_poly.pdbx_seq_one_letter_code
_entity_poly.pdbx_strand_id
1 'polypeptide(L)' 'MVEEVHESYTSGPIVSDNFFAINSRTEVTFKGIGRTSLNEISLYEVKEGKIVREQFFCTPMTPRA' A
#
# COMPACT_ATOMS: atom_id res chain seq x y z
N MET A 1 -15.36 5.91 -6.55
CA MET A 1 -14.52 6.88 -7.30
C MET A 1 -13.83 7.82 -6.33
N VAL A 2 -12.56 8.12 -6.54
CA VAL A 2 -11.81 9.14 -5.77
C VAL A 2 -12.34 10.53 -6.11
N GLU A 3 -12.50 11.37 -5.10
CA GLU A 3 -12.82 12.79 -5.22
C GLU A 3 -11.56 13.66 -5.11
N GLU A 4 -10.71 13.39 -4.10
CA GLU A 4 -9.50 14.17 -3.84
C GLU A 4 -8.41 13.29 -3.21
N VAL A 5 -7.16 13.45 -3.64
CA VAL A 5 -5.98 12.87 -2.98
C VAL A 5 -5.30 13.96 -2.18
N HIS A 6 -5.17 13.73 -0.87
CA HIS A 6 -4.59 14.69 0.06
C HIS A 6 -3.09 14.49 0.21
N GLU A 7 -2.67 13.22 0.30
CA GLU A 7 -1.28 12.84 0.49
C GLU A 7 -1.05 11.47 -0.13
N SER A 8 0.16 11.27 -0.66
CA SER A 8 0.65 9.96 -1.05
C SER A 8 2.11 9.84 -0.62
N TYR A 9 2.45 8.70 -0.04
CA TYR A 9 3.76 8.38 0.47
C TYR A 9 4.13 6.96 0.07
N THR A 10 5.38 6.80 -0.36
CA THR A 10 6.01 5.49 -0.56
C THR A 10 7.35 5.53 0.12
N SER A 11 7.64 4.52 0.94
CA SER A 11 8.94 4.39 1.59
C SER A 11 10.02 4.02 0.58
N GLY A 12 11.29 4.23 0.97
CA GLY A 12 12.38 3.49 0.34
C GLY A 12 12.19 1.97 0.55
N PRO A 13 12.74 1.13 -0.33
CA PRO A 13 12.64 -0.31 -0.18
C PRO A 13 13.54 -0.81 0.94
N ILE A 14 13.04 -1.79 1.71
CA ILE A 14 13.88 -2.67 2.51
C ILE A 14 14.19 -3.88 1.65
N VAL A 15 15.47 -4.12 1.35
CA VAL A 15 15.92 -5.18 0.45
C VAL A 15 16.64 -6.27 1.23
N SER A 16 16.31 -7.54 0.95
CA SER A 16 17.00 -8.72 1.50
C SER A 16 17.01 -9.83 0.46
N ASP A 17 18.19 -10.16 -0.08
CA ASP A 17 18.38 -11.15 -1.15
C ASP A 17 17.39 -10.96 -2.32
N ASN A 18 16.55 -11.97 -2.56
CA ASN A 18 15.52 -12.00 -3.60
C ASN A 18 14.21 -11.33 -3.16
N PHE A 19 14.19 -10.57 -2.07
CA PHE A 19 12.99 -9.91 -1.57
C PHE A 19 13.20 -8.42 -1.40
N PHE A 20 12.13 -7.66 -1.62
CA PHE A 20 12.06 -6.29 -1.14
C PHE A 20 10.66 -5.97 -0.63
N ALA A 21 10.58 -5.06 0.34
CA ALA A 21 9.33 -4.58 0.88
C ALA A 21 9.26 -3.06 0.84
N ILE A 22 8.07 -2.52 0.61
CA ILE A 22 7.77 -1.09 0.69
C ILE A 22 6.54 -0.87 1.58
N ASN A 23 6.48 0.31 2.19
CA ASN A 23 5.25 0.85 2.76
C ASN A 23 4.67 1.87 1.80
N SER A 24 3.36 1.82 1.58
CA SER A 24 2.59 2.82 0.84
C SER A 24 1.47 3.36 1.72
N ARG A 25 1.31 4.68 1.75
CA ARG A 25 0.19 5.38 2.41
C ARG A 25 -0.43 6.38 1.45
N THR A 26 -1.75 6.35 1.35
CA THR A 26 -2.52 7.36 0.61
C THR A 26 -3.67 7.87 1.45
N GLU A 27 -3.73 9.18 1.64
CA GLU A 27 -4.87 9.87 2.22
C GLU A 27 -5.78 10.34 1.09
N VAL A 28 -7.00 9.82 1.03
CA VAL A 28 -7.90 10.02 -0.11
C VAL A 28 -9.33 10.24 0.36
N THR A 29 -10.05 11.11 -0.32
CA THR A 29 -11.50 11.26 -0.17
C THR A 29 -12.20 10.51 -1.26
N PHE A 30 -13.07 9.58 -0.90
CA PHE A 30 -13.91 8.83 -1.82
C PHE A 30 -15.32 9.41 -1.84
N LYS A 31 -15.91 9.52 -3.04
CA LYS A 31 -17.30 9.96 -3.21
C LYS A 31 -18.25 9.07 -2.42
N GLY A 32 -19.03 9.67 -1.52
CA GLY A 32 -20.02 8.97 -0.70
C GLY A 32 -19.47 8.16 0.48
N ILE A 33 -18.15 8.08 0.67
CA ILE A 33 -17.50 7.37 1.79
C ILE A 33 -16.77 8.36 2.71
N GLY A 34 -16.26 9.47 2.16
CA GLY A 34 -15.52 10.48 2.90
C GLY A 34 -14.01 10.23 2.89
N ARG A 35 -13.30 10.96 3.75
CA ARG A 35 -11.83 10.91 3.85
C ARG A 35 -11.38 9.64 4.54
N THR A 36 -10.40 8.96 3.95
CA THR A 36 -9.91 7.63 4.34
C THR A 36 -8.41 7.54 4.15
N SER A 37 -7.75 6.83 5.08
CA SER A 37 -6.34 6.47 5.01
C SER A 37 -6.19 5.04 4.49
N LEU A 38 -5.51 4.87 3.36
CA LEU A 38 -5.13 3.57 2.83
C LEU A 38 -3.66 3.34 3.17
N ASN A 39 -3.38 2.34 4.01
CA ASN A 39 -2.02 1.96 4.40
C ASN A 39 -1.78 0.51 4.00
N GLU A 40 -0.66 0.27 3.32
CA GLU A 40 -0.28 -1.05 2.82
C GLU A 40 1.22 -1.29 3.03
N ILE A 41 1.57 -2.52 3.41
CA ILE A 41 2.91 -3.06 3.24
C ILE A 41 2.85 -4.05 2.08
N SER A 42 3.73 -3.87 1.10
CA SER A 42 3.82 -4.73 -0.09
C SER A 42 5.17 -5.47 -0.04
N LEU A 43 5.14 -6.80 -0.04
CA LEU A 43 6.31 -7.67 -0.06
C LEU A 43 6.42 -8.39 -1.41
N TYR A 44 7.58 -8.29 -2.02
CA TYR A 44 7.86 -8.84 -3.35
C TYR A 44 8.97 -9.89 -3.27
N GLU A 45 8.81 -10.99 -4.01
CA GLU A 45 9.90 -11.92 -4.34
C GLU A 45 10.34 -11.68 -5.79
N VAL A 46 11.65 -11.59 -6.02
CA VAL A 46 12.27 -11.32 -7.31
C VAL A 46 13.14 -12.50 -7.73
N LYS A 47 12.95 -13.00 -8.95
CA LYS A 47 13.85 -13.97 -9.60
C LYS A 47 14.18 -13.48 -11.00
N GLU A 48 15.46 -13.52 -11.35
CA GLU A 48 15.94 -13.10 -12.69
C GLU A 48 15.47 -11.67 -13.05
N GLY A 49 15.46 -10.77 -12.07
CA GLY A 49 15.02 -9.39 -12.23
C GLY A 49 13.50 -9.19 -12.38
N LYS A 50 12.69 -10.24 -12.19
CA LYS A 50 11.23 -10.19 -12.29
C LYS A 50 10.58 -10.48 -10.94
N ILE A 51 9.53 -9.74 -10.61
CA ILE A 51 8.67 -10.06 -9.47
C ILE A 51 7.91 -11.36 -9.79
N VAL A 52 8.09 -12.39 -8.96
CA VAL A 52 7.44 -13.70 -9.10
C VAL A 52 6.38 -13.96 -8.04
N ARG A 53 6.35 -13.15 -6.97
CA ARG A 53 5.33 -13.23 -5.91
C ARG A 53 5.10 -11.86 -5.29
N GLU A 54 3.85 -11.59 -4.94
CA GLU A 54 3.39 -10.38 -4.29
C GLU A 54 2.54 -10.75 -3.08
N GLN A 55 2.74 -10.08 -1.95
CA GLN A 55 1.90 -10.19 -0.76
C GLN A 55 1.62 -8.78 -0.21
N PHE A 56 0.34 -8.48 -0.01
CA PHE A 56 -0.12 -7.19 0.46
C PHE A 56 -0.73 -7.33 1.85
N PHE A 57 -0.29 -6.46 2.76
CA PHE A 57 -0.78 -6.41 4.14
C PHE A 57 -1.37 -5.03 4.39
N CYS A 58 -2.69 -4.97 4.54
CA CYS A 58 -3.42 -3.76 4.90
C CYS A 58 -4.35 -4.07 6.07
N THR A 59 -4.60 -3.07 6.92
CA THR A 59 -5.67 -3.20 7.91
C THR A 59 -6.99 -2.99 7.20
N PRO A 60 -7.93 -3.95 7.23
CA PRO A 60 -9.24 -3.74 6.62
C PRO A 60 -9.92 -2.56 7.31
N MET A 61 -10.57 -1.71 6.51
CA MET A 61 -11.38 -0.61 7.01
C MET A 61 -12.57 -1.20 7.79
N THR A 62 -12.36 -1.39 9.09
CA THR A 62 -13.41 -1.83 9.99
C THR A 62 -14.11 -0.57 10.48
N PRO A 63 -15.43 -0.41 10.27
CA PRO A 63 -16.16 0.65 10.94
C PRO A 63 -15.89 0.51 12.44
N ARG A 64 -15.35 1.55 13.08
CA ARG A 64 -15.35 1.59 14.55
C ARG A 64 -16.82 1.56 14.96
N ALA A 65 -17.23 0.47 15.60
CA ALA A 65 -18.50 0.40 16.31
C ALA A 65 -18.53 1.43 17.45
#